data_AF-A0A6P1ZLF2-F1
#
_entry.id   AF-A0A6P1ZLF2-F1
#
_cell.length_a   1.000
_cell.length_b   1.000
_cell.length_c   1.000
_cell.angle_alpha   90.00
_cell.angle_beta   90.00
_cell.angle_gamma   90.00
#
_symmetry.space_group_name_H-M   'P 1'
#
loop_
_entity.id
_entity.type
_entity.pdbx_description
1 polymer ?
#
loop_
_entity_poly.entity_id
_entity_poly.type
_entity_poly.pdbx_seq_one_letter_code
_entity_poly.pdbx_strand_id
1 'polypeptide(L)'
;MARAEAEALLDRALDVANRELALLEEGEVDEAAVLAEDRSKLIERAWNSGTLDELKPLRDKLVQLQSMQNRLTDEARKLHARIKEELKRSRQETKRHAGYGSAMRTAPLITSALSRRG
;
A
#
# COMPACT_ATOMS: atom_id res chain seq x y z
N MET A 1 21.01 14.78 -28.80
CA MET A 1 20.81 13.36 -28.40
C MET A 1 20.28 13.26 -26.98
N ALA A 2 20.85 14.01 -26.02
CA ALA A 2 20.40 14.15 -24.63
C ALA A 2 18.87 14.19 -24.43
N ARG A 3 18.16 15.06 -25.15
CA ARG A 3 16.69 15.17 -25.04
C ARG A 3 15.94 13.87 -25.33
N ALA A 4 16.28 13.16 -26.41
CA ALA A 4 15.56 11.96 -26.81
C ALA A 4 15.77 10.82 -25.81
N GLU A 5 16.97 10.74 -25.23
CA GLU A 5 17.27 9.80 -24.15
C GLU A 5 16.50 10.15 -22.88
N ALA A 6 16.51 11.43 -22.46
CA ALA A 6 15.71 11.92 -21.34
C ALA A 6 14.22 11.57 -21.52
N GLU A 7 13.71 11.80 -22.72
CA GLU A 7 12.32 11.57 -23.06
C GLU A 7 11.93 10.09 -22.93
N ALA A 8 12.75 9.18 -23.45
CA ALA A 8 12.53 7.75 -23.36
C ALA A 8 12.63 7.23 -21.90
N LEU A 9 13.53 7.80 -21.10
CA LEU A 9 13.65 7.47 -19.68
C LEU A 9 12.41 7.90 -18.89
N LEU A 10 11.84 9.08 -19.17
CA LEU A 10 10.62 9.56 -18.54
C LEU A 10 9.38 8.75 -18.96
N ASP A 11 9.29 8.33 -20.22
CA ASP A 11 8.21 7.43 -20.67
C ASP A 11 8.27 6.10 -19.92
N ARG A 12 9.47 5.52 -19.80
CA ARG A 12 9.65 4.28 -19.04
C ARG A 12 9.33 4.48 -17.56
N ALA A 13 9.65 5.64 -16.98
CA ALA A 13 9.29 5.96 -15.60
C ALA A 13 7.77 6.02 -15.40
N LEU A 14 7.02 6.55 -16.37
CA LEU A 14 5.55 6.54 -16.36
C LEU A 14 4.97 5.12 -16.44
N ASP A 15 5.54 4.27 -17.30
CA ASP A 15 5.13 2.86 -17.39
C ASP A 15 5.34 2.10 -16.08
N VAL A 16 6.50 2.31 -15.44
CA VAL A 16 6.80 1.73 -14.12
C VAL A 16 5.82 2.25 -13.07
N ALA A 17 5.52 3.55 -13.07
CA ALA A 17 4.59 4.15 -12.12
C ALA A 17 3.15 3.61 -12.26
N ASN A 18 2.69 3.30 -13.48
CA ASN A 18 1.40 2.66 -13.69
C ASN A 18 1.34 1.24 -13.09
N ARG A 19 2.43 0.47 -13.21
CA ARG A 19 2.52 -0.88 -12.62
C ARG A 19 2.62 -0.82 -11.09
N GLU A 20 3.40 0.12 -10.56
CA GLU A 20 3.48 0.41 -9.13
C GLU A 20 2.09 0.72 -8.56
N LEU A 21 1.28 1.51 -9.27
CA LEU A 21 -0.07 1.83 -8.84
C LEU A 21 -0.96 0.58 -8.78
N ALA A 22 -0.92 -0.28 -9.80
CA ALA A 22 -1.69 -1.53 -9.81
C ALA A 22 -1.33 -2.43 -8.62
N LEU A 23 -0.04 -2.57 -8.29
CA LEU A 23 0.41 -3.33 -7.13
C LEU A 23 -0.09 -2.72 -5.81
N LEU A 24 -0.09 -1.40 -5.68
CA LEU A 24 -0.64 -0.73 -4.49
C LEU A 24 -2.16 -0.94 -4.37
N GLU A 25 -2.89 -0.94 -5.49
CA GLU A 25 -4.33 -1.25 -5.51
C GLU A 25 -4.62 -2.70 -5.09
N GLU A 26 -3.73 -3.63 -5.44
CA GLU A 26 -3.77 -5.05 -5.06
C GLU A 26 -3.27 -5.31 -3.63
N GLY A 27 -2.52 -4.36 -3.04
CA GLY A 27 -1.94 -4.47 -1.71
C GLY A 27 -0.53 -5.08 -1.67
N GLU A 28 0.08 -5.30 -2.83
CA GLU A 28 1.43 -5.88 -3.00
C GLU A 28 2.52 -4.83 -2.76
N VAL A 29 2.71 -4.45 -1.48
CA VAL A 29 3.57 -3.32 -1.08
C VAL A 29 5.06 -3.56 -1.37
N ASP A 30 5.55 -4.79 -1.19
CA ASP A 30 6.97 -5.10 -1.37
C ASP A 30 7.38 -4.97 -2.84
N GLU A 31 6.56 -5.48 -3.76
CA GLU A 31 6.80 -5.34 -5.20
C GLU A 31 6.64 -3.90 -5.67
N ALA A 32 5.64 -3.18 -5.14
CA ALA A 32 5.47 -1.75 -5.42
C ALA A 32 6.71 -0.93 -4.99
N ALA A 33 7.34 -1.27 -3.86
CA ALA A 33 8.54 -0.59 -3.39
C ALA A 33 9.74 -0.79 -4.33
N VAL A 34 9.91 -2.00 -4.89
CA VAL A 34 10.95 -2.27 -5.90
C VAL A 34 10.74 -1.40 -7.15
N LEU A 35 9.50 -1.34 -7.66
CA LEU A 35 9.18 -0.50 -8.82
C LEU A 35 9.37 1.00 -8.53
N ALA A 36 9.05 1.45 -7.32
CA ALA A 36 9.27 2.83 -6.92
C ALA A 36 10.76 3.22 -6.97
N GLU A 37 11.65 2.32 -6.53
CA GLU A 37 13.11 2.53 -6.59
C GLU A 37 13.60 2.58 -8.04
N ASP A 38 13.15 1.66 -8.89
CA ASP A 38 13.49 1.62 -10.32
C ASP A 38 13.03 2.88 -11.06
N ARG A 39 11.81 3.35 -10.76
CA ARG A 39 11.32 4.63 -11.29
C ARG A 39 12.19 5.80 -10.85
N SER A 40 12.60 5.85 -9.58
CA SER A 40 13.47 6.92 -9.07
C SER A 40 14.78 6.98 -9.86
N LYS A 41 15.40 5.83 -10.13
CA LYS A 41 16.63 5.72 -10.94
C LYS A 41 16.42 6.21 -12.37
N LEU A 42 15.28 5.91 -12.99
CA LEU A 42 14.97 6.38 -14.35
C LEU A 42 14.83 7.90 -14.41
N ILE A 43 14.12 8.49 -13.45
CA ILE A 43 13.94 9.95 -13.36
C ILE A 43 15.27 10.64 -13.12
N GLU A 44 16.10 10.12 -12.21
CA GLU A 44 17.43 10.67 -11.93
C GLU A 44 18.33 10.63 -13.18
N ARG A 45 18.33 9.51 -13.91
CA ARG A 45 19.07 9.40 -15.18
C ARG A 45 18.56 10.37 -16.23
N ALA A 46 17.24 10.57 -16.33
CA ALA A 46 16.67 11.54 -17.25
C ALA A 46 17.15 12.97 -16.92
N TRP A 47 17.21 13.32 -15.64
CA TRP A 47 17.70 14.62 -15.19
C TRP A 47 19.17 14.86 -15.50
N ASN A 48 19.98 13.82 -15.36
CA ASN A 48 21.42 13.89 -15.57
C ASN A 48 21.83 13.80 -17.05
N SER A 49 20.88 13.56 -17.96
CA SER A 49 21.16 13.33 -19.39
C SER A 49 21.35 14.60 -20.23
N GLY A 50 20.93 15.78 -19.73
CA GLY A 50 20.95 17.02 -20.51
C GLY A 50 20.90 18.29 -19.69
N THR A 51 21.04 19.42 -20.39
CA THR A 51 20.95 20.76 -19.80
C THR A 51 19.49 21.20 -19.61
N LEU A 52 19.26 22.21 -18.77
CA LEU A 52 17.90 22.72 -18.49
C LEU A 52 17.16 23.15 -19.77
N ASP A 53 17.84 23.73 -20.75
CA ASP A 53 17.24 24.17 -22.00
C ASP A 53 16.85 23.00 -22.92
N GLU A 54 17.60 21.89 -22.88
CA GLU A 54 17.26 20.66 -23.61
C GLU A 54 16.08 19.92 -22.96
N LEU A 55 15.89 20.08 -21.65
CA LEU A 55 14.84 19.42 -20.87
C LEU A 55 13.54 20.24 -20.75
N LYS A 56 13.58 21.57 -20.94
CA LYS A 56 12.40 22.46 -20.93
C LYS A 56 11.21 21.93 -21.75
N PRO A 57 11.39 21.38 -22.96
CA PRO A 57 10.29 20.83 -23.75
C PRO A 57 9.61 19.61 -23.13
N LEU A 58 10.21 18.96 -22.13
CA LEU A 58 9.66 17.79 -21.44
C LEU A 58 8.73 18.14 -20.27
N ARG A 59 8.46 19.44 -20.05
CA ARG A 59 7.60 19.95 -18.97
C ARG A 59 6.29 19.17 -18.83
N ASP A 60 5.61 18.88 -19.93
CA ASP A 60 4.31 18.20 -19.88
C ASP A 60 4.43 16.78 -19.31
N LYS A 61 5.53 16.06 -19.60
CA LYS A 61 5.82 14.75 -18.99
C LYS A 61 6.10 14.88 -17.49
N LEU A 62 6.74 15.97 -17.06
CA LEU A 62 6.98 16.23 -15.63
C LEU A 62 5.68 16.45 -14.88
N VAL A 63 4.73 17.17 -15.48
CA VAL A 63 3.39 17.36 -14.92
C VAL A 63 2.65 16.02 -14.81
N GLN A 64 2.78 15.14 -15.81
CA GLN A 64 2.20 13.80 -15.75
C GLN A 64 2.81 12.96 -14.62
N LEU A 65 4.14 12.96 -14.47
CA LEU A 65 4.82 12.26 -13.37
C LEU A 65 4.40 12.80 -12.00
N GLN A 66 4.25 14.13 -11.87
CA GLN A 66 3.75 14.74 -10.63
C GLN A 66 2.31 14.30 -10.32
N SER A 67 1.43 14.30 -11.33
CA SER A 67 0.06 13.81 -11.17
C SER A 67 0.03 12.34 -10.73
N MET A 68 0.90 11.52 -11.31
CA MET A 68 1.04 10.11 -10.92
C MET A 68 1.55 9.95 -9.49
N GLN A 69 2.54 10.75 -9.08
CA GLN A 69 3.05 10.74 -7.71
C GLN A 69 1.96 11.06 -6.67
N ASN A 70 1.06 11.98 -6.99
CA ASN A 70 -0.08 12.29 -6.13
C ASN A 70 -1.02 11.08 -6.00
N ARG A 71 -1.34 10.42 -7.12
CA ARG A 71 -2.20 9.21 -7.12
C ARG A 71 -1.61 8.08 -6.28
N LEU A 72 -0.33 7.80 -6.45
CA LEU A 72 0.38 6.77 -5.68
C LEU A 72 0.40 7.09 -4.18
N THR A 73 0.64 8.36 -3.83
CA THR A 73 0.63 8.80 -2.44
C THR A 73 -0.75 8.62 -1.82
N ASP A 74 -1.81 8.96 -2.56
CA ASP A 74 -3.18 8.81 -2.08
C ASP A 74 -3.55 7.33 -1.93
N GLU A 75 -3.17 6.47 -2.88
CA GLU A 75 -3.46 5.04 -2.79
C GLU A 75 -2.70 4.36 -1.65
N ALA A 76 -1.42 4.68 -1.47
CA ALA A 76 -0.63 4.21 -0.33
C ALA A 76 -1.27 4.61 1.01
N ARG A 77 -1.81 5.84 1.12
CA ARG A 77 -2.54 6.30 2.31
C ARG A 77 -3.81 5.51 2.55
N LYS A 78 -4.60 5.24 1.50
CA LYS A 78 -5.82 4.43 1.61
C LYS A 78 -5.51 3.00 2.04
N LEU A 79 -4.51 2.37 1.40
CA LEU A 79 -4.07 1.02 1.74
C LEU A 79 -3.63 0.95 3.21
N HIS A 80 -2.81 1.89 3.66
CA HIS A 80 -2.39 1.96 5.06
C HIS A 80 -3.58 2.13 6.02
N ALA A 81 -4.55 2.97 5.69
CA ALA A 81 -5.76 3.14 6.49
C ALA A 81 -6.59 1.84 6.56
N ARG A 82 -6.71 1.12 5.43
CA ARG A 82 -7.41 -0.17 5.34
C ARG A 82 -6.74 -1.23 6.21
N ILE A 83 -5.42 -1.40 6.09
CA ILE A 83 -4.63 -2.35 6.90
C ILE A 83 -4.80 -2.05 8.40
N LYS A 84 -4.76 -0.77 8.78
CA LYS A 84 -4.95 -0.35 10.17
C LYS A 84 -6.33 -0.75 10.72
N GLU A 85 -7.39 -0.58 9.92
CA GLU A 85 -8.75 -0.96 10.32
C GLU A 85 -8.95 -2.48 10.36
N GLU A 86 -8.34 -3.23 9.44
CA GLU A 86 -8.33 -4.70 9.47
C GLU A 86 -7.60 -5.23 10.71
N LEU A 87 -6.44 -4.67 11.06
CA LEU A 87 -5.72 -5.03 12.29
C LEU A 87 -6.53 -4.74 13.55
N LYS A 88 -7.22 -3.59 13.59
CA LYS A 88 -8.11 -3.23 14.71
C LYS A 88 -9.27 -4.21 14.85
N ARG A 89 -9.91 -4.57 13.73
CA ARG A 89 -10.99 -5.57 13.69
C ARG A 89 -10.51 -6.95 14.16
N SER A 90 -9.38 -7.43 13.65
CA SER A 90 -8.78 -8.71 14.04
C SER A 90 -8.46 -8.77 15.55
N ARG A 91 -7.88 -7.71 16.12
CA ARG A 91 -7.63 -7.60 17.57
C ARG A 91 -8.93 -7.65 18.38
N GLN A 92 -9.98 -6.97 17.91
CA GLN A 92 -11.26 -6.97 18.59
C GLN A 92 -11.94 -8.33 18.53
N GLU A 93 -11.87 -9.01 17.39
CA GLU A 93 -12.38 -10.38 17.20
C GLU A 93 -11.63 -11.38 18.09
N THR A 94 -10.30 -11.29 18.15
CA THR A 94 -9.46 -12.09 19.07
C THR A 94 -9.89 -11.89 20.53
N LYS A 95 -10.14 -10.64 20.95
CA LYS A 95 -10.64 -10.32 22.30
C LYS A 95 -12.02 -10.93 22.55
N ARG A 96 -12.93 -10.91 21.57
CA ARG A 96 -14.26 -11.53 21.67
C ARG A 96 -14.16 -13.04 21.80
N HIS A 97 -13.35 -13.71 20.99
CA HIS A 97 -13.13 -15.15 21.08
C HIS A 97 -12.54 -15.56 22.43
N ALA A 98 -11.57 -14.80 22.96
CA ALA A 98 -11.04 -15.02 24.31
C ALA A 98 -12.13 -14.86 25.39
N GLY A 99 -13.02 -13.86 25.24
CA GLY A 99 -14.18 -13.66 26.12
C GLY A 99 -15.17 -14.82 26.08
N TYR A 100 -15.52 -15.33 24.90
CA TYR A 100 -16.38 -16.51 24.76
C TYR A 100 -15.72 -17.77 25.35
N GLY A 101 -14.44 -18.00 25.06
CA GLY A 101 -13.71 -19.13 25.64
C GLY A 101 -13.60 -19.06 27.18
N SER A 102 -13.53 -17.85 27.74
CA SER A 102 -13.56 -17.63 29.19
C SER A 102 -14.95 -17.85 29.78
N ALA A 103 -16.01 -17.36 29.13
CA ALA A 103 -17.40 -17.54 29.56
C ALA A 103 -17.88 -19.00 29.49
N MET A 104 -17.39 -19.78 28.53
CA MET A 104 -17.69 -21.22 28.45
C MET A 104 -16.94 -22.03 29.53
N ARG A 105 -15.76 -21.57 30.00
CA ARG A 105 -15.04 -22.19 31.12
C ARG A 105 -15.64 -21.87 32.48
N THR A 106 -16.40 -20.79 32.60
CA THR A 106 -17.04 -20.36 33.86
C THR A 106 -18.51 -20.75 33.96
N ALA A 107 -19.07 -21.44 32.96
CA ALA A 107 -20.38 -22.08 33.08
C ALA A 107 -20.33 -23.08 34.25
N PRO A 108 -21.03 -22.84 35.37
CA PRO A 108 -21.03 -23.77 36.48
C PRO A 108 -21.71 -25.04 35.99
N LEU A 109 -21.06 -26.18 36.18
CA LEU A 109 -21.73 -27.47 36.20
C LEU A 109 -22.73 -27.42 37.36
N ILE A 110 -23.97 -26.99 37.10
CA ILE A 110 -25.08 -27.14 38.05
C ILE A 110 -25.40 -28.64 38.08
N THR A 111 -24.61 -29.40 38.82
CA THR A 111 -24.89 -30.79 39.17
C THR A 111 -25.95 -30.79 40.26
N SER A 112 -27.19 -31.08 39.85
CA SER A 112 -28.28 -31.69 40.61
C SER A 112 -28.09 -31.88 42.13
N ALA A 113 -28.67 -30.99 42.93
CA ALA A 113 -28.99 -31.26 44.33
C ALA A 113 -30.52 -31.22 44.50
N LEU A 114 -31.20 -32.28 44.03
CA LEU A 114 -32.64 -32.47 44.22
C LEU A 114 -32.95 -33.98 44.29
N SER A 115 -32.61 -34.59 45.43
CA SER A 115 -33.13 -35.85 45.98
C SER A 115 -32.45 -35.99 47.35
N ARG A 116 -33.12 -36.05 48.50
CA ARG A 116 -34.36 -36.73 48.83
C ARG A 116 -34.85 -36.16 50.18
N ARG A 117 -36.08 -35.63 50.21
CA ARG A 117 -36.91 -35.66 51.42
C ARG A 117 -37.63 -36.99 51.39
N GLY A 118 -37.55 -37.74 52.49
CA GLY A 118 -38.19 -39.05 52.69
C GLY A 118 -37.71 -39.60 54.00
#